data_AF-A0A2G5VEI0-F1
#
_entry.id   AF-A0A2G5VEI0-F1
#
_cell.length_a   1.000
_cell.length_b   1.000
_cell.length_c   1.000
_cell.angle_alpha   90.00
_cell.angle_beta   90.00
_cell.angle_gamma   90.00
#
_symmetry.space_group_name_H-M   'P 1'
#
loop_
_entity.id
_entity.type
_entity.pdbx_description
1 polymer ?
#
loop_
_entity_poly.entity_id
_entity_poly.type
_entity_poly.pdbx_seq_one_letter_code
_entity_poly.pdbx_strand_id
1 'polypeptide(L)'
;MRRTPRILTTLTAILFFVPTIGSSTEIKEVKPLNCDGNAGLSCVFPKDCRLGETVMVNCTTRNECPNPVSKNNLEAVCRFCWQLPEADYDCEPPTNCSTSSTKLQLTKCSAHSSILCMGQRKFYKRVPCNWSSGYSWTKTMVLSVVLGGFGADRFYLGLWKSAIGKLFSFGGLGVWTILDVILIAVGYIKPYDGSMYI
;
A
#
# COMPACT_ATOMS: atom_id res chain seq x y z
N MET A 1 63.99 -20.39 -36.47
CA MET A 1 64.96 -21.38 -35.94
C MET A 1 65.70 -20.74 -34.76
N ARG A 2 65.67 -21.39 -33.58
CA ARG A 2 66.38 -21.06 -32.32
C ARG A 2 65.88 -19.80 -31.59
N ARG A 3 65.60 -19.76 -30.29
CA ARG A 3 65.69 -20.70 -29.16
C ARG A 3 64.83 -20.10 -28.03
N THR A 4 63.94 -20.87 -27.41
CA THR A 4 63.67 -20.77 -25.95
C THR A 4 64.74 -21.66 -25.24
N PRO A 5 64.85 -21.83 -23.88
CA PRO A 5 63.96 -21.40 -22.78
C PRO A 5 64.64 -21.07 -21.40
N ARG A 6 63.78 -20.82 -20.37
CA ARG A 6 63.94 -20.91 -18.87
C ARG A 6 64.88 -19.88 -18.21
N ILE A 7 64.59 -19.28 -17.04
CA ILE A 7 64.43 -19.81 -15.66
C ILE A 7 63.84 -18.66 -14.80
N LEU A 8 62.61 -18.72 -14.27
CA LEU A 8 62.19 -19.05 -12.88
C LEU A 8 63.03 -18.46 -11.71
N THR A 9 62.53 -17.39 -11.07
CA THR A 9 62.65 -17.06 -9.62
C THR A 9 61.79 -15.81 -9.31
N THR A 10 60.52 -15.93 -8.91
CA THR A 10 60.00 -15.87 -7.52
C THR A 10 60.54 -14.74 -6.64
N LEU A 11 59.81 -13.63 -6.57
CA LEU A 11 59.83 -12.67 -5.46
C LEU A 11 58.40 -12.18 -5.22
N THR A 12 57.76 -12.78 -4.22
CA THR A 12 56.40 -12.48 -3.75
C THR A 12 56.38 -11.13 -3.05
N ALA A 13 55.69 -10.16 -3.66
CA ALA A 13 55.37 -8.87 -3.06
C ALA A 13 54.16 -9.01 -2.12
N ILE A 14 54.37 -8.72 -0.84
CA ILE A 14 53.33 -8.57 0.17
C ILE A 14 52.64 -7.23 -0.11
N LEU A 15 51.46 -7.25 -0.74
CA LEU A 15 50.57 -6.10 -0.81
C LEU A 15 49.54 -6.21 0.31
N PHE A 16 49.65 -5.28 1.26
CA PHE A 16 48.68 -5.00 2.29
C PHE A 16 47.34 -4.60 1.65
N PHE A 17 46.32 -5.45 1.80
CA PHE A 17 44.93 -5.06 1.62
C PHE A 17 44.49 -4.23 2.83
N VAL A 18 44.39 -2.91 2.68
CA VAL A 18 43.72 -2.02 3.63
C VAL A 18 42.32 -1.71 3.06
N PRO A 19 41.24 -1.83 3.86
CA PRO A 19 39.88 -1.76 3.35
C PRO A 19 39.47 -0.30 3.08
N THR A 20 38.91 -0.04 1.89
CA THR A 20 38.17 1.20 1.62
C THR A 20 36.79 1.09 2.28
N ILE A 21 36.63 1.79 3.40
CA ILE A 21 35.33 2.03 4.03
C ILE A 21 34.55 2.98 3.11
N GLY A 22 33.77 2.41 2.20
CA GLY A 22 32.76 3.12 1.42
C GLY A 22 31.63 3.52 2.35
N SER A 23 31.63 4.78 2.79
CA SER A 23 30.49 5.38 3.48
C SER A 23 29.35 5.54 2.47
N SER A 24 28.45 4.56 2.42
CA SER A 24 27.15 4.71 1.77
C SER A 24 26.34 5.70 2.59
N THR A 25 26.50 6.98 2.27
CA THR A 25 25.47 7.97 2.58
C THR A 25 24.21 7.52 1.84
N GLU A 26 23.26 6.95 2.58
CA GLU A 26 21.88 6.88 2.12
C GLU A 26 21.46 8.33 1.84
N ILE A 27 21.53 8.72 0.57
CA ILE A 27 20.73 9.83 0.07
C ILE A 27 19.30 9.33 0.23
N LYS A 28 18.68 9.67 1.36
CA LYS A 28 17.23 9.54 1.52
C LYS A 28 16.63 10.31 0.36
N GLU A 29 16.12 9.58 -0.63
CA GLU A 29 15.36 10.15 -1.71
C GLU A 29 14.22 10.95 -1.08
N VAL A 30 14.35 12.27 -1.09
CA VAL A 30 13.32 13.15 -0.54
C VAL A 30 12.15 13.00 -1.50
N LYS A 31 11.16 12.17 -1.13
CA LYS A 31 9.91 12.02 -1.88
C LYS A 31 9.40 13.42 -2.20
N PRO A 32 9.23 13.79 -3.49
CA PRO A 32 8.90 15.15 -3.87
C PRO A 32 7.66 15.61 -3.11
N LEU A 33 7.74 16.80 -2.52
CA LEU A 33 6.62 17.37 -1.79
C LEU A 33 5.48 17.60 -2.80
N ASN A 34 4.30 17.05 -2.52
CA ASN A 34 3.12 17.33 -3.34
C ASN A 34 2.68 18.78 -3.08
N CYS A 35 2.98 19.67 -4.01
CA CYS A 35 2.62 21.08 -3.98
C CYS A 35 1.26 21.37 -4.66
N ASP A 36 0.49 20.34 -5.01
CA ASP A 36 -0.79 20.51 -5.68
C ASP A 36 -1.89 20.98 -4.72
N GLY A 37 -2.74 21.90 -5.20
CA GLY A 37 -3.86 22.47 -4.45
C GLY A 37 -3.47 23.08 -3.10
N ASN A 38 -4.15 22.65 -2.03
CA ASN A 38 -3.91 23.10 -0.66
C ASN A 38 -2.87 22.24 0.08
N ALA A 39 -2.34 21.17 -0.53
CA ALA A 39 -1.29 20.36 0.10
C ALA A 39 0.04 21.10 0.26
N GLY A 40 0.31 22.05 -0.64
CA GLY A 40 1.48 22.95 -0.60
C GLY A 40 1.29 24.21 0.23
N LEU A 41 0.14 24.41 0.88
CA LEU A 41 -0.17 25.61 1.66
C LEU A 41 0.01 25.37 3.17
N SER A 42 0.60 26.36 3.84
CA SER A 42 0.68 26.49 5.28
C SER A 42 -0.24 27.64 5.71
N CYS A 43 -1.27 27.33 6.51
CA CYS A 43 -2.30 28.31 6.85
C CYS A 43 -2.31 28.64 8.33
N VAL A 44 -2.56 29.92 8.61
CA VAL A 44 -2.67 30.44 9.97
C VAL A 44 -4.15 30.45 10.36
N PHE A 45 -4.49 29.63 11.36
CA PHE A 45 -5.84 29.58 11.92
C PHE A 45 -5.99 30.59 13.06
N PRO A 46 -7.18 31.20 13.23
CA PRO A 46 -7.46 32.05 14.37
C PRO A 46 -7.40 31.25 15.68
N LYS A 47 -6.79 31.83 16.72
CA LYS A 47 -6.57 31.15 18.01
C LYS A 47 -7.85 30.82 18.75
N ASP A 48 -8.90 31.59 18.51
CA ASP A 48 -10.19 31.49 19.20
C ASP A 48 -11.24 30.67 18.42
N CYS A 49 -10.85 29.94 17.37
CA CYS A 49 -11.80 29.14 16.60
C CYS A 49 -12.33 27.96 17.40
N ARG A 50 -13.64 27.72 17.31
CA ARG A 50 -14.26 26.53 17.90
C ARG A 50 -14.09 25.33 16.97
N LEU A 51 -13.79 24.16 17.54
CA LEU A 51 -13.67 22.93 16.75
C LEU A 51 -14.99 22.65 16.00
N GLY A 52 -14.89 22.48 14.68
CA GLY A 52 -16.03 22.24 13.78
C GLY A 52 -16.61 23.50 13.11
N GLU A 53 -16.19 24.70 13.50
CA GLU A 53 -16.64 25.96 12.92
C GLU A 53 -15.94 26.27 11.59
N THR A 54 -16.65 26.87 10.64
CA THR A 54 -16.10 27.39 9.38
C THR A 54 -15.47 28.76 9.62
N VAL A 55 -14.17 28.88 9.36
CA VAL A 55 -13.38 30.11 9.56
C VAL A 55 -12.64 30.50 8.29
N MET A 56 -12.37 31.80 8.15
CA MET A 56 -11.51 32.32 7.09
C MET A 56 -10.06 32.28 7.54
N VAL A 57 -9.20 31.69 6.72
CA VAL A 57 -7.77 31.54 6.99
C VAL A 57 -6.93 32.12 5.87
N ASN A 58 -5.73 32.57 6.25
CA ASN A 58 -4.72 33.04 5.32
C ASN A 58 -3.63 31.99 5.20
N CYS A 59 -3.29 31.67 3.95
CA CYS A 59 -2.46 30.55 3.57
C CYS A 59 -1.28 31.03 2.76
N THR A 60 -0.08 30.59 3.12
CA THR A 60 1.14 30.85 2.36
C THR A 60 1.70 29.54 1.82
N THR A 61 2.31 29.56 0.65
CA THR A 61 3.00 28.38 0.12
C THR A 61 4.15 27.97 1.03
N ARG A 62 4.31 26.66 1.20
CA ARG A 62 5.41 26.07 1.94
C ARG A 62 6.76 26.33 1.25
N ASN A 63 7.81 26.53 2.04
CA ASN A 63 9.14 26.90 1.54
C ASN A 63 9.74 25.86 0.56
N GLU A 64 9.31 24.59 0.65
CA GLU A 64 9.77 23.50 -0.21
C GLU A 64 9.06 23.45 -1.57
N CYS A 65 8.18 24.41 -1.90
CA CYS A 65 7.49 24.50 -3.18
C CYS A 65 8.08 25.62 -4.07
N PRO A 66 8.25 25.39 -5.38
CA PRO A 66 9.01 26.27 -6.29
C PRO A 66 8.39 27.64 -6.57
N ASN A 67 7.15 27.92 -6.10
CA ASN A 67 6.48 29.20 -6.31
C ASN A 67 5.78 29.69 -5.03
N PRO A 68 6.14 30.86 -4.48
CA PRO A 68 5.44 31.44 -3.34
C PRO A 68 4.07 31.96 -3.78
N VAL A 69 3.00 31.35 -3.27
CA VAL A 69 1.61 31.77 -3.47
C VAL A 69 1.04 32.13 -2.09
N SER A 70 0.43 33.30 -1.99
CA SER A 70 -0.36 33.68 -0.83
C SER A 70 -1.83 33.69 -1.23
N LYS A 71 -2.65 32.92 -0.52
CA LYS A 71 -4.09 32.90 -0.69
C LYS A 71 -4.72 33.40 0.62
N ASN A 72 -5.53 34.44 0.52
CA ASN A 72 -6.22 35.05 1.66
C ASN A 72 -7.70 34.67 1.64
N ASN A 73 -8.32 34.67 2.83
CA ASN A 73 -9.75 34.41 3.00
C ASN A 73 -10.22 33.05 2.42
N LEU A 74 -9.45 31.98 2.62
CA LEU A 74 -9.98 30.64 2.31
C LEU A 74 -10.92 30.20 3.42
N GLU A 75 -12.04 29.64 3.01
CA GLU A 75 -12.95 28.97 3.94
C GLU A 75 -12.37 27.60 4.32
N ALA A 76 -12.24 27.36 5.63
CA ALA A 76 -11.82 26.08 6.16
C ALA A 76 -12.51 25.78 7.47
N VAL A 77 -12.72 24.50 7.76
CA VAL A 77 -13.25 24.10 9.06
C VAL A 77 -12.12 24.04 10.07
N CYS A 78 -12.31 24.66 11.23
CA CYS A 78 -11.42 24.56 12.38
C CYS A 78 -11.45 23.10 12.90
N ARG A 79 -10.61 22.24 12.34
CA ARG A 79 -10.38 20.85 12.76
C ARG A 79 -8.90 20.45 12.60
N PHE A 80 -8.41 19.53 13.43
CA PHE A 80 -7.07 18.98 13.26
C PHE A 80 -7.01 17.94 12.13
N CYS A 81 -5.86 17.80 11.46
CA CYS A 81 -5.70 16.85 10.36
C CYS A 81 -6.01 15.39 10.76
N TRP A 82 -5.72 15.01 12.00
CA TRP A 82 -6.02 13.66 12.53
C TRP A 82 -7.51 13.42 12.85
N GLN A 83 -8.33 14.48 12.87
CA GLN A 83 -9.78 14.41 13.10
C GLN A 83 -10.59 14.40 11.79
N LEU A 84 -9.94 14.30 10.62
CA LEU A 84 -10.64 14.25 9.35
C LEU A 84 -11.51 12.98 9.23
N PRO A 85 -12.68 13.08 8.56
CA PRO A 85 -13.49 11.93 8.22
C PRO A 85 -12.78 11.05 7.17
N GLU A 86 -13.22 9.80 7.05
CA GLU A 86 -12.62 8.78 6.15
C GLU A 86 -12.56 9.18 4.67
N ALA A 87 -13.41 10.09 4.21
CA ALA A 87 -13.42 10.58 2.83
C ALA A 87 -12.31 11.60 2.54
N ASP A 88 -11.71 12.22 3.56
CA ASP A 88 -10.82 13.38 3.42
C ASP A 88 -9.33 13.02 3.60
N TYR A 89 -8.99 11.75 3.80
CA TYR A 89 -7.60 11.30 3.96
C TYR A 89 -7.34 9.94 3.32
N ASP A 90 -6.10 9.74 2.89
CA ASP A 90 -5.60 8.47 2.34
C ASP A 90 -4.53 7.88 3.26
N CYS A 91 -4.62 6.58 3.55
CA CYS A 91 -3.64 5.86 4.36
C CYS A 91 -2.74 4.97 3.51
N GLU A 92 -1.46 4.91 3.87
CA GLU A 92 -0.53 3.94 3.32
C GLU A 92 -0.93 2.52 3.76
N PRO A 93 -0.76 1.51 2.87
CA PRO A 93 -1.08 0.14 3.21
C PRO A 93 -0.21 -0.37 4.36
N PRO A 94 -0.77 -1.14 5.31
CA PRO A 94 -0.02 -1.66 6.45
C PRO A 94 1.04 -2.68 6.00
N THR A 95 2.28 -2.50 6.49
CA THR A 95 3.44 -3.31 6.07
C THR A 95 3.52 -4.70 6.72
N ASN A 96 2.99 -4.87 7.95
CA ASN A 96 3.02 -6.13 8.71
C ASN A 96 1.64 -6.76 8.82
N CYS A 97 0.95 -6.89 7.70
CA CYS A 97 -0.38 -7.48 7.65
C CYS A 97 -0.28 -8.99 7.38
N SER A 98 -0.70 -9.82 8.34
CA SER A 98 -0.76 -11.28 8.21
C SER A 98 -2.18 -11.79 8.44
N THR A 99 -2.49 -12.98 7.91
CA THR A 99 -3.77 -13.71 7.98
C THR A 99 -4.34 -13.87 9.41
N SER A 100 -3.51 -13.65 10.44
CA SER A 100 -3.87 -13.72 11.87
C SER A 100 -4.12 -12.35 12.53
N SER A 101 -4.07 -11.24 11.78
CA SER A 101 -4.21 -9.90 12.35
C SER A 101 -5.66 -9.43 12.36
N THR A 102 -6.43 -9.84 13.39
CA THR A 102 -7.67 -9.14 13.79
C THR A 102 -7.40 -7.78 14.43
N LYS A 103 -6.12 -7.41 14.57
CA LYS A 103 -5.65 -6.20 15.26
C LYS A 103 -5.57 -5.02 14.28
N LEU A 104 -6.17 -3.89 14.69
CA LEU A 104 -5.99 -2.59 14.03
C LEU A 104 -4.49 -2.24 13.96
N GLN A 105 -3.98 -1.96 12.76
CA GLN A 105 -2.58 -1.61 12.56
C GLN A 105 -2.38 -0.11 12.49
N LEU A 106 -1.25 0.35 13.02
CA LEU A 106 -0.84 1.75 12.95
C LEU A 106 -0.24 2.00 11.56
N THR A 107 -0.87 2.85 10.77
CA THR A 107 -0.36 3.28 9.46
C THR A 107 -0.26 4.79 9.38
N LYS A 108 0.49 5.26 8.39
CA LYS A 108 0.65 6.68 8.10
C LYS A 108 -0.41 7.11 7.11
N CYS A 109 -1.18 8.12 7.49
CA CYS A 109 -2.24 8.70 6.68
C CYS A 109 -1.89 10.14 6.32
N SER A 110 -2.38 10.58 5.16
CA SER A 110 -2.17 11.91 4.62
C SER A 110 -3.52 12.53 4.26
N ALA A 111 -3.76 13.75 4.71
CA ALA A 111 -4.95 14.50 4.33
C ALA A 111 -4.93 14.83 2.81
N HIS A 112 -6.11 14.74 2.17
CA HIS A 112 -6.31 15.01 0.76
C HIS A 112 -5.95 16.46 0.39
N SER A 113 -5.40 16.68 -0.82
CA SER A 113 -4.84 17.98 -1.22
C SER A 113 -5.87 19.12 -1.31
N SER A 114 -7.18 18.80 -1.40
CA SER A 114 -8.24 19.79 -1.41
C SER A 114 -8.60 20.33 -0.02
N ILE A 115 -8.40 19.54 1.04
CA ILE A 115 -8.85 19.87 2.39
C ILE A 115 -7.78 20.61 3.16
N LEU A 116 -8.20 21.65 3.88
CA LEU A 116 -7.35 22.36 4.82
C LEU A 116 -7.64 21.93 6.27
N CYS A 117 -6.58 21.69 7.02
CA CYS A 117 -6.65 21.22 8.40
C CYS A 117 -5.47 21.74 9.23
N MET A 118 -5.64 21.78 10.55
CA MET A 118 -4.61 22.24 11.47
C MET A 118 -3.59 21.13 11.79
N GLY A 119 -2.33 21.54 11.92
CA GLY A 119 -1.23 20.67 12.34
C GLY A 119 -0.55 19.94 11.19
N GLN A 120 0.01 18.76 11.47
CA GLN A 120 0.70 17.98 10.45
C GLN A 120 -0.29 17.24 9.56
N ARG A 121 -0.18 17.45 8.23
CA ARG A 121 -1.02 16.77 7.23
C ARG A 121 -0.79 15.26 7.16
N LYS A 122 0.40 14.79 7.58
CA LYS A 122 0.74 13.38 7.71
C LYS A 122 0.62 12.99 9.18
N PHE A 123 -0.26 12.06 9.49
CA PHE A 123 -0.56 11.63 10.85
C PHE A 123 -0.66 10.10 10.92
N TYR A 124 -0.57 9.55 12.13
CA TYR A 124 -0.72 8.12 12.34
C TYR A 124 -2.16 7.79 12.74
N LYS A 125 -2.75 6.78 12.11
CA LYS A 125 -4.09 6.29 12.44
C LYS A 125 -4.07 4.76 12.53
N ARG A 126 -4.95 4.21 13.37
CA ARG A 126 -5.18 2.77 13.47
C ARG A 126 -6.26 2.38 12.49
N VAL A 127 -5.92 1.60 11.47
CA VAL A 127 -6.83 1.17 10.39
C VAL A 127 -6.96 -0.35 10.36
N PRO A 128 -8.09 -0.89 9.88
CA PRO A 128 -8.22 -2.32 9.67
C PRO A 128 -7.25 -2.80 8.59
N CYS A 129 -6.81 -4.04 8.75
CA CYS A 129 -5.83 -4.65 7.89
C CYS A 129 -6.50 -5.38 6.74
N ASN A 130 -6.38 -4.82 5.53
CA ASN A 130 -6.85 -5.46 4.32
C ASN A 130 -5.65 -6.03 3.54
N TRP A 131 -5.33 -7.31 3.76
CA TRP A 131 -4.28 -8.00 3.01
C TRP A 131 -4.86 -8.73 1.81
N SER A 132 -4.18 -8.64 0.67
CA SER A 132 -4.50 -9.39 -0.54
C SER A 132 -3.37 -10.35 -0.90
N SER A 133 -3.67 -11.65 -1.03
CA SER A 133 -2.66 -12.67 -1.33
C SER A 133 -2.42 -12.92 -2.83
N GLY A 134 -2.84 -12.01 -3.70
CA GLY A 134 -2.67 -12.16 -5.15
C GLY A 134 -3.83 -12.87 -5.88
N TYR A 135 -4.86 -13.32 -5.16
CA TYR A 135 -6.03 -13.97 -5.76
C TYR A 135 -6.94 -12.93 -6.42
N SER A 136 -7.19 -13.08 -7.72
CA SER A 136 -8.07 -12.18 -8.45
C SER A 136 -9.52 -12.66 -8.40
N TRP A 137 -10.45 -11.75 -8.10
CA TRP A 137 -11.89 -12.07 -8.09
C TRP A 137 -12.36 -12.51 -9.48
N THR A 138 -11.99 -11.75 -10.51
CA THR A 138 -12.38 -12.03 -11.90
C THR A 138 -11.88 -13.39 -12.37
N LYS A 139 -10.62 -13.75 -12.06
CA LYS A 139 -10.08 -15.08 -12.42
C LYS A 139 -10.87 -16.20 -11.76
N THR A 140 -11.19 -16.04 -10.48
CA THR A 140 -11.97 -17.02 -9.70
C THR A 140 -13.37 -17.17 -10.28
N MET A 141 -14.02 -16.06 -10.64
CA MET A 141 -15.36 -16.05 -11.25
C MET A 141 -15.36 -16.74 -12.62
N VAL A 142 -14.43 -16.38 -13.50
CA VAL A 142 -14.31 -17.02 -14.83
C VAL A 142 -14.03 -18.51 -14.70
N LEU A 143 -13.15 -18.89 -13.77
CA LEU A 143 -12.81 -20.30 -13.53
C LEU A 143 -14.00 -21.10 -12.98
N SER A 144 -14.86 -20.47 -12.17
CA SER A 144 -16.09 -21.08 -11.68
C SER A 144 -17.12 -21.28 -12.80
N VAL A 145 -17.24 -20.35 -13.76
CA VAL A 145 -18.17 -20.49 -14.88
C VAL A 145 -17.70 -21.57 -15.88
N VAL A 146 -16.43 -21.57 -16.25
CA VAL A 146 -15.90 -22.46 -17.31
C VAL A 146 -15.53 -23.85 -16.77
N LEU A 147 -14.98 -23.91 -15.55
CA LEU A 147 -14.42 -25.14 -14.96
C LEU A 147 -14.95 -25.43 -13.54
N GLY A 148 -16.04 -24.79 -13.11
CA GLY A 148 -16.58 -24.98 -11.76
C GLY A 148 -17.10 -26.40 -11.50
N GLY A 149 -17.53 -27.12 -12.54
CA GLY A 149 -17.97 -28.52 -12.40
C GLY A 149 -16.84 -29.45 -11.94
N PHE A 150 -15.60 -29.11 -12.29
CA PHE A 150 -14.40 -29.81 -11.83
C PHE A 150 -13.83 -29.22 -10.53
N GLY A 151 -14.43 -28.16 -10.00
CA GLY A 151 -13.98 -27.46 -8.79
C GLY A 151 -12.69 -26.67 -8.97
N ALA A 152 -12.36 -26.24 -10.20
CA ALA A 152 -11.11 -25.52 -10.47
C ALA A 152 -11.02 -24.18 -9.72
N ASP A 153 -12.15 -23.50 -9.49
CA ASP A 153 -12.26 -22.31 -8.64
C ASP A 153 -11.77 -22.58 -7.20
N ARG A 154 -12.13 -23.74 -6.62
CA ARG A 154 -11.70 -24.14 -5.27
C ARG A 154 -10.23 -24.50 -5.20
N PHE A 155 -9.73 -25.18 -6.24
CA PHE A 155 -8.30 -25.48 -6.34
C PHE A 155 -7.49 -24.19 -6.47
N TYR A 156 -7.96 -23.20 -7.24
CA TYR A 156 -7.30 -21.90 -7.36
C TYR A 156 -7.24 -21.17 -6.01
N LEU A 157 -8.30 -21.23 -5.19
CA LEU A 157 -8.34 -20.60 -3.86
C LEU A 157 -7.59 -21.39 -2.76
N GLY A 158 -6.95 -22.52 -3.09
CA GLY A 158 -6.26 -23.39 -2.13
C GLY A 158 -7.17 -24.28 -1.27
N LEU A 159 -8.48 -24.30 -1.54
CA LEU A 159 -9.50 -25.07 -0.83
C LEU A 159 -9.60 -26.52 -1.36
N TRP A 160 -8.46 -27.22 -1.44
CA TRP A 160 -8.32 -28.51 -2.12
C TRP A 160 -9.26 -29.62 -1.59
N LYS A 161 -9.51 -29.65 -0.27
CA LYS A 161 -10.43 -30.64 0.34
C LYS A 161 -11.85 -30.53 -0.21
N SER A 162 -12.35 -29.29 -0.33
CA SER A 162 -13.69 -29.04 -0.89
C SER A 162 -13.75 -29.27 -2.40
N ALA A 163 -12.63 -29.04 -3.09
CA ALA A 163 -12.51 -29.24 -4.53
C ALA A 163 -12.60 -30.73 -4.91
N ILE A 164 -11.93 -31.59 -4.15
CA ILE A 164 -11.99 -33.05 -4.33
C ILE A 164 -13.41 -33.58 -4.12
N GLY A 165 -14.14 -33.07 -3.11
CA GLY A 165 -15.53 -33.45 -2.88
C GLY A 165 -16.43 -33.17 -4.09
N LYS A 166 -16.25 -32.01 -4.75
CA LYS A 166 -16.97 -31.67 -5.99
C LYS A 166 -16.59 -32.59 -7.15
N LEU A 167 -15.31 -32.88 -7.30
CA LEU A 167 -14.79 -33.76 -8.36
C LEU A 167 -15.38 -35.18 -8.26
N PHE A 168 -15.43 -35.77 -7.05
CA PHE A 168 -16.05 -37.09 -6.85
C PHE A 168 -17.56 -37.09 -7.04
N SER A 169 -18.24 -35.96 -6.78
CA SER A 169 -19.67 -35.80 -7.09
C SER A 169 -19.95 -35.52 -8.57
N PHE A 170 -18.94 -35.63 -9.46
CA PHE A 170 -19.00 -35.23 -10.87
C PHE A 170 -19.51 -33.78 -11.07
N GLY A 171 -19.25 -32.90 -10.10
CA GLY A 171 -19.74 -31.52 -10.15
C GLY A 171 -21.27 -31.38 -10.10
N GLY A 172 -21.99 -32.42 -9.67
CA GLY A 172 -23.45 -32.47 -9.52
C GLY A 172 -24.24 -31.77 -10.61
N LEU A 173 -24.08 -32.20 -11.86
CA LEU A 173 -24.90 -31.82 -13.03
C LEU A 173 -25.06 -30.29 -13.26
N GLY A 174 -24.14 -29.46 -12.74
CA GLY A 174 -24.20 -28.00 -12.86
C GLY A 174 -24.94 -27.27 -11.73
N VAL A 175 -25.48 -27.99 -10.73
CA VAL A 175 -26.03 -27.32 -9.53
C VAL A 175 -24.91 -26.69 -8.69
N TRP A 176 -23.78 -27.38 -8.58
CA TRP A 176 -22.61 -26.87 -7.86
C TRP A 176 -22.01 -25.63 -8.52
N THR A 177 -21.94 -25.58 -9.85
CA THR A 177 -21.42 -24.41 -10.58
C THR A 177 -22.26 -23.17 -10.32
N ILE A 178 -23.60 -23.30 -10.33
CA ILE A 178 -24.51 -22.19 -10.04
C ILE A 178 -24.33 -21.70 -8.60
N LEU A 179 -24.26 -22.61 -7.62
CA LEU A 179 -24.02 -22.25 -6.23
C LEU A 179 -22.69 -21.54 -6.05
N ASP A 180 -21.61 -22.04 -6.66
CA ASP A 180 -20.29 -21.42 -6.56
C ASP A 180 -20.25 -20.03 -7.16
N VAL A 181 -20.85 -19.82 -8.34
CA VAL A 181 -20.93 -18.50 -8.96
C VAL A 181 -21.62 -17.51 -8.02
N ILE A 182 -22.73 -17.90 -7.38
CA ILE A 182 -23.43 -17.04 -6.41
C ILE A 182 -22.53 -16.77 -5.20
N LEU A 183 -21.90 -17.79 -4.63
CA LEU A 183 -21.09 -17.66 -3.41
C LEU A 183 -19.81 -16.84 -3.64
N ILE A 184 -19.22 -16.90 -4.84
CA ILE A 184 -18.06 -16.09 -5.25
C ILE A 184 -18.52 -14.65 -5.56
N ALA A 185 -19.67 -14.49 -6.22
CA ALA A 185 -20.22 -13.17 -6.53
C ALA A 185 -20.55 -12.36 -5.27
N VAL A 186 -21.11 -13.01 -4.25
CA VAL A 186 -21.42 -12.40 -2.94
C VAL A 186 -20.15 -12.20 -2.10
N GLY A 187 -19.00 -12.79 -2.46
CA GLY A 187 -17.77 -12.73 -1.68
C GLY A 187 -17.84 -13.50 -0.37
N TYR A 188 -18.78 -14.45 -0.26
CA TYR A 188 -18.90 -15.33 0.90
C TYR A 188 -17.68 -16.24 1.01
N ILE A 189 -17.22 -16.74 -0.13
CA ILE A 189 -16.01 -17.54 -0.22
C ILE A 189 -14.81 -16.64 -0.39
N LYS A 190 -13.86 -16.78 0.53
CA LYS A 190 -12.56 -16.13 0.51
C LYS A 190 -11.45 -17.16 0.23
N PRO A 191 -10.28 -16.71 -0.24
CA PRO A 191 -9.06 -17.53 -0.28
C PRO A 191 -8.80 -18.23 1.05
N TYR A 192 -8.11 -19.38 1.03
CA TYR A 192 -7.82 -20.16 2.25
C TYR A 192 -7.06 -19.34 3.31
N ASP A 193 -6.26 -18.35 2.87
CA ASP A 193 -5.51 -17.42 3.71
C ASP A 193 -6.39 -16.36 4.40
N GLY A 194 -7.68 -16.25 4.08
CA GLY A 194 -8.55 -15.18 4.59
C GLY A 194 -8.26 -13.79 4.03
N SER A 195 -7.38 -13.69 3.04
CA SER A 195 -7.09 -12.45 2.32
C SER A 195 -8.27 -11.96 1.47
N MET A 196 -8.32 -10.68 1.13
CA MET A 196 -9.29 -10.16 0.17
C MET A 196 -8.83 -10.40 -1.27
N TYR A 197 -9.80 -10.43 -2.18
CA TYR A 197 -9.53 -10.47 -3.61
C TYR A 197 -8.94 -9.16 -4.12
N ILE A 198 -8.18 -9.26 -5.23
CA ILE A 198 -7.71 -8.14 -6.06
C ILE A 198 -8.60 -7.99 -7.29
#